data_AF-A0A2I0V2N7-F1
#
_entry.id   AF-A0A2I0V2N7-F1
#
_cell.length_a   1.000
_cell.length_b   1.000
_cell.length_c   1.000
_cell.angle_alpha   90.00
_cell.angle_beta   90.00
_cell.angle_gamma   90.00
#
_symmetry.space_group_name_H-M   'P 1'
#
loop_
_entity.id
_entity.type
_entity.pdbx_description
1 polymer ?
#
loop_
_entity_poly.entity_id
_entity_poly.type
_entity_poly.pdbx_seq_one_letter_code
_entity_poly.pdbx_strand_id
1 'polypeptide(L)'
;MVEVEVNINGELTLLKFKRSERENEFYTEEGVILNTKISGNQSLCIGAKRIDNNDYLNEMSDVIEQMFVEIYNQIMNKNIEDLKSGVENTEGDYLSSDPNITIPYDPNSIRVTQGRFSLREIDEMINGTEDEESILDLSPDFQRNYVWDNTRKSRLIESILLRIPLPVFYLARDNEGKYQVVDGVQRLSVINEFFSNGFKLRNLEYLKEDCDQRYFLKKNKLSLHPKFVRHLRSYQIDCNIIEPETPFRVKSDIFKRLNTGGRSLNNQEIRNSILKKKSRDFVRKLAESEDFKIGTNYSIRPTRMMDQELIIRFIGFYLVYKNQTIKLIYNGKMNEFLDNVVEILNSEYKSFPFNKIECDFQLAMKNAYTMFGDYAFRKVSINYKTESRNMINKSLFTAFSVLLSNYDTKMVEEKGNVILKFAKWLEKEEYLFDSITNGTNDRARIDTTFLLIEKFLDSIYGSKK
;
A
#
# COMPACT_ATOMS: atom_id res chain seq x y z
N MET A 1 5.09 3.99 23.68
CA MET A 1 5.49 5.29 24.26
C MET A 1 4.97 6.35 23.31
N VAL A 2 4.41 7.45 23.82
CA VAL A 2 3.98 8.59 22.98
C VAL A 2 4.96 9.72 23.22
N GLU A 3 5.53 10.30 22.18
CA GLU A 3 6.48 11.41 22.32
C GLU A 3 5.86 12.67 21.70
N VAL A 4 5.88 13.78 22.44
CA VAL A 4 5.33 15.08 22.01
C VAL A 4 6.44 16.11 22.09
N GLU A 5 6.75 16.78 20.99
CA GLU A 5 7.73 17.87 20.96
C GLU A 5 7.02 19.23 21.10
N VAL A 6 7.43 20.03 22.09
CA VAL A 6 6.87 21.35 22.36
C VAL A 6 7.97 22.41 22.36
N ASN A 7 7.68 23.58 21.78
CA ASN A 7 8.58 24.73 21.84
C ASN A 7 8.23 25.59 23.05
N ILE A 8 9.16 25.66 24.01
CA ILE A 8 9.04 26.45 25.22
C ILE A 8 10.07 27.58 25.13
N ASN A 9 9.62 28.82 24.98
CA ASN A 9 10.48 30.01 24.95
C ASN A 9 11.63 29.96 23.92
N GLY A 10 11.45 29.25 22.80
CA GLY A 10 12.46 29.10 21.75
C GLY A 10 13.29 27.81 21.84
N GLU A 11 13.12 27.00 22.88
CA GLU A 11 13.78 25.70 23.03
C GLU A 11 12.80 24.55 22.80
N LEU A 12 13.20 23.59 21.97
CA LEU A 12 12.42 22.37 21.73
C LEU A 12 12.60 21.38 22.88
N THR A 13 11.51 21.01 23.52
CA THR A 13 11.46 20.03 24.61
C THR A 13 10.65 18.81 24.18
N LEU A 14 11.21 17.62 24.37
CA LEU A 14 10.58 16.35 24.00
C LEU A 14 9.97 15.66 25.23
N LEU A 15 8.64 15.64 25.30
CA LEU A 15 7.88 15.01 26.37
C LEU A 15 7.62 13.53 26.03
N LYS A 16 8.18 12.61 26.82
CA LYS A 16 8.03 11.17 26.61
C LYS A 16 6.99 10.56 27.55
N PHE A 17 5.78 10.36 27.03
CA PHE A 17 4.67 9.77 27.77
C PHE A 17 4.78 8.24 27.86
N LYS A 18 4.97 7.77 29.09
CA LYS A 18 4.89 6.36 29.49
C LYS A 18 3.49 6.07 30.04
N ARG A 19 3.01 4.86 29.80
CA ARG A 19 1.71 4.43 30.34
C ARG A 19 1.89 4.08 31.81
N SER A 20 1.02 4.60 32.67
CA SER A 20 0.95 4.25 34.09
C SER A 20 0.37 2.85 34.28
N GLU A 21 0.56 2.27 35.47
CA GLU A 21 -0.15 1.05 35.89
C GLU A 21 -1.66 1.29 36.05
N ARG A 22 -2.06 2.55 36.24
CA ARG A 22 -3.47 2.96 36.27
C ARG A 22 -4.04 3.00 34.86
N GLU A 23 -5.24 2.44 34.70
CA GLU A 23 -5.91 2.47 33.39
C GLU A 23 -6.08 3.92 32.89
N ASN A 24 -5.70 4.12 31.63
CA ASN A 24 -5.86 5.36 30.88
C ASN A 24 -5.02 6.55 31.35
N GLU A 25 -4.02 6.36 32.21
CA GLU A 25 -3.12 7.42 32.66
C GLU A 25 -1.75 7.33 31.96
N PHE A 26 -1.22 8.46 31.53
CA PHE A 26 0.09 8.60 30.91
C PHE A 26 0.89 9.68 31.61
N TYR A 27 2.19 9.48 31.78
CA TYR A 27 3.06 10.40 32.51
C TYR A 27 4.40 10.60 31.82
N THR A 28 5.05 11.74 32.07
CA THR A 28 6.41 12.06 31.59
C THR A 28 7.39 12.24 32.75
N GLU A 29 8.69 12.31 32.46
CA GLU A 29 9.73 12.55 33.48
C GLU A 29 9.71 14.00 33.99
N GLU A 30 9.21 14.92 33.16
CA GLU A 30 8.97 16.33 33.46
C GLU A 30 7.71 16.54 34.33
N GLY A 31 7.01 15.46 34.69
CA GLY A 31 5.90 15.47 35.63
C GLY A 31 4.54 15.80 35.03
N VAL A 32 4.40 15.78 33.70
CA VAL A 32 3.09 15.94 33.03
C VAL A 32 2.32 14.63 33.14
N ILE A 33 1.06 14.70 33.57
CA ILE A 33 0.18 13.54 33.71
C ILE A 33 -1.13 13.79 32.96
N LEU A 34 -1.43 12.91 32.00
CA LEU A 34 -2.63 12.92 31.19
C LEU A 34 -3.54 11.75 31.54
N ASN A 35 -4.82 12.04 31.77
CA ASN A 35 -5.88 11.05 31.79
C ASN A 35 -6.57 11.00 30.43
N THR A 36 -6.68 9.80 29.86
CA THR A 36 -7.20 9.58 28.50
C THR A 36 -8.60 8.96 28.56
N LYS A 37 -9.44 9.30 27.59
CA LYS A 37 -10.73 8.64 27.37
C LYS A 37 -10.61 7.78 26.13
N ILE A 38 -10.68 6.46 26.29
CA ILE A 38 -10.49 5.50 25.20
C ILE A 38 -11.85 4.97 24.71
N SER A 39 -12.03 4.89 23.39
CA SER A 39 -13.20 4.27 22.78
C SER A 39 -13.08 2.74 22.76
N GLY A 40 -14.04 2.04 23.39
CA GLY A 40 -13.97 0.60 23.70
C GLY A 40 -13.91 -0.37 22.51
N ASN A 41 -14.16 0.10 21.27
CA ASN A 41 -14.12 -0.76 20.09
C ASN A 41 -12.84 -0.61 19.24
N GLN A 42 -12.06 0.46 19.41
CA GLN A 42 -10.91 0.75 18.54
C GLN A 42 -9.63 1.15 19.30
N SER A 43 -9.67 1.19 20.65
CA SER A 43 -8.53 1.63 21.47
C SER A 43 -7.99 3.01 21.10
N LEU A 44 -8.82 3.87 20.48
CA LEU A 44 -8.48 5.25 20.13
C LEU A 44 -8.79 6.18 21.30
N CYS A 45 -7.91 7.16 21.53
CA CYS A 45 -8.09 8.24 22.48
C CYS A 45 -9.03 9.29 21.89
N ILE A 46 -10.22 9.45 22.47
CA ILE A 46 -11.20 10.47 22.07
C ILE A 46 -11.03 11.79 22.85
N GLY A 47 -10.08 11.82 23.78
CA GLY A 47 -9.68 13.01 24.52
C GLY A 47 -8.65 12.67 25.59
N ALA A 48 -7.73 13.59 25.81
CA ALA A 48 -6.81 13.57 26.95
C ALA A 48 -7.06 14.82 27.78
N LYS A 49 -6.83 14.73 29.09
CA LYS A 49 -6.89 15.89 29.98
C LYS A 49 -5.76 15.83 30.99
N ARG A 50 -5.06 16.93 31.18
CA ARG A 50 -4.02 17.06 32.19
C ARG A 50 -4.63 17.10 33.59
N ILE A 51 -3.98 16.39 34.53
CA ILE A 51 -4.47 16.26 35.92
C ILE A 51 -3.42 16.61 36.98
N ASP A 52 -2.19 16.91 36.57
CA ASP A 52 -1.15 17.40 37.47
C ASP A 52 -1.24 18.93 37.66
N ASN A 53 -0.68 19.43 38.77
CA ASN A 53 -0.69 20.85 39.14
C ASN A 53 0.64 21.56 38.80
N ASN A 54 1.45 21.04 37.87
CA ASN A 54 2.78 21.59 37.61
C ASN A 54 2.69 22.85 36.73
N ASP A 55 3.03 24.01 37.30
CA ASP A 55 2.88 25.31 36.64
C ASP A 55 3.77 25.51 35.41
N TYR A 56 4.88 24.78 35.30
CA TYR A 56 5.89 24.97 34.26
C TYR A 56 5.36 24.84 32.82
N LEU A 57 4.27 24.10 32.61
CA LEU A 57 3.69 23.81 31.28
C LEU A 57 2.19 24.13 31.17
N ASN A 58 1.61 24.83 32.16
CA ASN A 58 0.16 25.05 32.21
C ASN A 58 -0.39 25.81 30.99
N GLU A 59 0.36 26.79 30.47
CA GLU A 59 -0.03 27.54 29.28
C GLU A 59 -0.06 26.68 28.00
N MET A 60 0.65 25.55 27.99
CA MET A 60 0.72 24.62 26.86
C MET A 60 -0.16 23.37 27.03
N SER A 61 -0.98 23.29 28.09
CA SER A 61 -1.75 22.08 28.42
C SER A 61 -2.64 21.65 27.25
N ASP A 62 -3.41 22.57 26.68
CA ASP A 62 -4.31 22.26 25.56
C ASP A 62 -3.55 21.77 24.32
N VAL A 63 -2.37 22.36 24.05
CA VAL A 63 -1.50 21.97 22.92
C VAL A 63 -0.95 20.56 23.16
N ILE A 64 -0.43 20.30 24.35
CA ILE A 64 0.10 18.97 24.74
C ILE A 64 -1.00 17.92 24.68
N GLU A 65 -2.19 18.22 25.19
CA GLU A 65 -3.35 17.32 25.15
C GLU A 65 -3.75 16.98 23.71
N GLN A 66 -3.86 17.98 22.84
CA GLN A 66 -4.21 17.79 21.43
C GLN A 66 -3.14 16.98 20.68
N MET A 67 -1.87 17.38 20.81
CA MET A 67 -0.76 16.66 20.18
C MET A 67 -0.68 15.23 20.71
N PHE A 68 -0.80 15.01 22.02
CA PHE A 68 -0.82 13.67 22.58
C PHE A 68 -1.95 12.81 21.98
N VAL A 69 -3.17 13.33 21.92
CA VAL A 69 -4.33 12.60 21.35
C VAL A 69 -4.06 12.24 19.89
N GLU A 70 -3.54 13.19 19.12
CA GLU A 70 -3.21 12.99 17.71
C GLU A 70 -2.15 11.89 17.54
N ILE A 71 -1.01 12.01 18.22
CA ILE A 71 0.12 11.06 18.12
C ILE A 71 -0.29 9.68 18.63
N TYR A 72 -1.01 9.61 19.77
CA TYR A 72 -1.54 8.34 20.30
C TYR A 72 -2.44 7.64 19.28
N ASN A 73 -3.38 8.37 18.69
CA ASN A 73 -4.30 7.81 17.70
C ASN A 73 -3.59 7.39 16.42
N GLN A 74 -2.56 8.13 16.00
CA GLN A 74 -1.72 7.72 14.87
C GLN A 74 -1.00 6.40 15.16
N ILE A 75 -0.37 6.25 16.32
CA ILE A 75 0.28 5.01 16.75
C ILE A 75 -0.73 3.85 16.81
N MET A 76 -1.91 4.08 17.37
CA MET A 76 -2.94 3.04 17.48
C MET A 76 -3.52 2.65 16.11
N ASN A 77 -3.79 3.61 15.24
CA ASN A 77 -4.22 3.33 13.87
C ASN A 77 -3.17 2.52 13.10
N LYS A 78 -1.89 2.86 13.25
CA LYS A 78 -0.78 2.10 12.69
C LYS A 78 -0.76 0.66 13.22
N ASN A 79 -0.86 0.46 14.53
CA ASN A 79 -0.92 -0.87 15.13
C ASN A 79 -2.12 -1.69 14.63
N ILE A 80 -3.27 -1.05 14.44
CA ILE A 80 -4.47 -1.69 13.87
C ILE A 80 -4.23 -2.10 12.42
N GLU A 81 -3.60 -1.26 11.61
CA GLU A 81 -3.23 -1.60 10.22
C GLU A 81 -2.22 -2.75 10.17
N ASP A 82 -1.24 -2.77 11.07
CA ASP A 82 -0.23 -3.83 11.17
C ASP A 82 -0.88 -5.16 11.56
N LEU A 83 -1.74 -5.17 12.57
CA LEU A 83 -2.52 -6.37 12.92
C LEU A 83 -3.46 -6.82 11.79
N LYS A 84 -4.02 -5.88 11.03
CA LYS A 84 -4.87 -6.18 9.88
C LYS A 84 -4.09 -6.73 8.69
N SER A 85 -2.81 -6.42 8.56
CA SER A 85 -1.95 -6.87 7.46
C SER A 85 -1.07 -8.06 7.82
N GLY A 86 -0.74 -8.25 9.10
CA GLY A 86 0.19 -9.26 9.62
C GLY A 86 1.68 -8.92 9.43
N VAL A 87 1.99 -7.67 9.04
CA VAL A 87 3.35 -7.17 8.75
C VAL A 87 3.63 -5.95 9.62
N GLU A 88 4.84 -5.84 10.16
CA GLU A 88 5.28 -4.65 10.89
C GLU A 88 5.39 -3.45 9.93
N ASN A 89 4.63 -2.35 10.13
CA ASN A 89 4.88 -1.15 9.33
C ASN A 89 6.14 -0.45 9.80
N THR A 90 7.01 -0.23 8.83
CA THR A 90 8.22 0.57 8.98
C THR A 90 7.97 2.05 8.66
N GLU A 91 6.74 2.42 8.26
CA GLU A 91 6.31 3.81 8.14
C GLU A 91 5.89 4.31 9.54
N GLY A 92 6.79 4.97 10.27
CA GLY A 92 6.47 5.69 11.50
C GLY A 92 7.70 6.39 12.07
N ASP A 93 7.70 7.72 11.93
CA ASP A 93 8.37 8.78 12.73
C ASP A 93 8.59 10.05 11.87
N TYR A 94 7.56 10.46 11.12
CA TYR A 94 7.48 11.80 10.54
C TYR A 94 6.11 12.40 10.86
N LEU A 95 5.93 12.77 12.12
CA LEU A 95 4.98 13.81 12.45
C LEU A 95 5.56 15.16 12.03
N SER A 96 4.67 15.96 11.47
CA SER A 96 4.87 17.35 11.02
C SER A 96 5.68 17.49 9.72
N SER A 97 4.93 17.90 8.68
CA SER A 97 5.34 18.05 7.28
C SER A 97 5.72 16.73 6.61
N ASP A 98 5.14 16.46 5.44
CA ASP A 98 5.90 15.76 4.42
C ASP A 98 7.05 16.73 4.04
N PRO A 99 8.30 16.53 4.51
CA PRO A 99 9.39 17.37 4.09
C PRO A 99 9.83 16.95 2.67
N ASN A 100 9.16 15.95 2.05
CA ASN A 100 9.35 15.56 0.66
C ASN A 100 8.38 16.28 -0.31
N ILE A 101 8.07 17.55 -0.04
CA ILE A 101 8.34 18.58 -1.06
C ILE A 101 9.71 19.21 -0.75
N THR A 102 10.78 18.41 -0.65
CA THR A 102 12.15 18.95 -0.50
C THR A 102 12.67 19.51 -1.81
N ILE A 103 12.01 19.15 -2.92
CA ILE A 103 12.23 19.76 -4.23
C ILE A 103 10.83 19.96 -4.82
N PRO A 104 10.31 21.20 -4.88
CA PRO A 104 9.14 21.45 -5.70
C PRO A 104 9.46 20.98 -7.12
N TYR A 105 8.65 20.07 -7.65
CA TYR A 105 8.80 19.63 -9.04
C TYR A 105 8.73 20.86 -9.94
N ASP A 106 9.45 20.83 -11.05
CA ASP A 106 9.32 21.86 -12.07
C ASP A 106 7.84 21.90 -12.51
N PRO A 107 7.09 22.99 -12.27
CA PRO A 107 5.70 23.08 -12.67
C PRO A 107 5.51 22.87 -14.18
N ASN A 108 6.55 23.12 -14.99
CA ASN A 108 6.54 22.90 -16.43
C ASN A 108 6.54 21.41 -16.82
N SER A 109 6.87 20.52 -15.89
CA SER A 109 6.82 19.06 -16.09
C SER A 109 5.41 18.49 -15.92
N ILE A 110 4.47 19.25 -15.35
CA ILE A 110 3.09 18.81 -15.16
C ILE A 110 2.30 19.07 -16.43
N ARG A 111 1.90 18.00 -17.13
CA ARG A 111 1.02 18.10 -18.30
C ARG A 111 -0.30 17.40 -18.03
N VAL A 112 -1.36 18.20 -17.92
CA VAL A 112 -2.73 17.72 -17.83
C VAL A 112 -3.53 18.36 -18.95
N THR A 113 -4.13 17.54 -19.80
CA THR A 113 -5.01 17.97 -20.89
C THR A 113 -6.46 17.68 -20.55
N GLN A 114 -7.39 18.32 -21.26
CA GLN A 114 -8.81 18.03 -21.14
C GLN A 114 -9.26 17.14 -22.29
N GLY A 115 -10.07 16.13 -21.97
CA GLY A 115 -10.70 15.22 -22.93
C GLY A 115 -12.19 15.10 -22.67
N ARG A 116 -12.94 14.79 -23.73
CA ARG A 116 -14.35 14.41 -23.64
C ARG A 116 -14.55 13.08 -24.35
N PHE A 117 -15.21 12.16 -23.66
CA PHE A 117 -15.52 10.84 -24.20
C PHE A 117 -17.00 10.57 -24.01
N SER A 118 -17.63 9.96 -25.01
CA SER A 118 -18.94 9.36 -24.86
C SER A 118 -18.85 8.09 -24.00
N LEU A 119 -19.93 7.72 -23.31
CA LEU A 119 -19.95 6.45 -22.58
C LEU A 119 -19.82 5.24 -23.50
N ARG A 120 -20.18 5.38 -24.78
CA ARG A 120 -19.89 4.35 -25.79
C ARG A 120 -18.39 4.18 -26.00
N GLU A 121 -17.67 5.28 -26.24
CA GLU A 121 -16.22 5.22 -26.42
C GLU A 121 -15.54 4.67 -25.17
N ILE A 122 -15.97 5.08 -23.98
CA ILE A 122 -15.44 4.52 -22.72
C ILE A 122 -15.69 3.01 -22.61
N ASP A 123 -16.88 2.53 -22.96
CA ASP A 123 -17.20 1.09 -22.97
C ASP A 123 -16.32 0.31 -23.95
N GLU A 124 -16.12 0.85 -25.16
CA GLU A 124 -15.22 0.29 -26.18
C GLU A 124 -13.75 0.34 -25.73
N MET A 125 -13.31 1.43 -25.08
CA MET A 125 -11.97 1.53 -24.50
C MET A 125 -11.73 0.53 -23.38
N ILE A 126 -12.75 0.23 -22.55
CA ILE A 126 -12.65 -0.74 -21.45
C ILE A 126 -12.64 -2.17 -21.99
N ASN A 127 -13.55 -2.50 -22.89
CA ASN A 127 -13.80 -3.88 -23.31
C ASN A 127 -13.08 -4.28 -24.60
N GLY A 128 -12.55 -3.32 -25.35
CA GLY A 128 -12.07 -3.50 -26.72
C GLY A 128 -13.23 -3.62 -27.72
N THR A 129 -12.87 -3.76 -28.99
CA THR A 129 -13.79 -4.07 -30.08
C THR A 129 -13.28 -5.30 -30.85
N GLU A 130 -13.92 -5.64 -31.97
CA GLU A 130 -13.40 -6.71 -32.85
C GLU A 130 -12.04 -6.33 -33.48
N ASP A 131 -11.82 -5.03 -33.72
CA ASP A 131 -10.64 -4.51 -34.43
C ASP A 131 -9.61 -3.86 -33.50
N GLU A 132 -9.99 -3.49 -32.28
CA GLU A 132 -9.15 -2.75 -31.34
C GLU A 132 -9.05 -3.44 -29.97
N GLU A 133 -7.85 -3.48 -29.41
CA GLU A 133 -7.67 -3.99 -28.04
C GLU A 133 -8.25 -3.03 -26.98
N SER A 134 -8.53 -3.54 -25.79
CA SER A 134 -8.86 -2.71 -24.63
C SER A 134 -7.68 -1.77 -24.29
N ILE A 135 -7.98 -0.48 -24.18
CA ILE A 135 -6.98 0.57 -23.89
C ILE A 135 -7.24 1.29 -22.56
N LEU A 136 -8.36 1.08 -21.87
CA LEU A 136 -8.67 1.73 -20.58
C LEU A 136 -8.74 0.70 -19.44
N ASP A 137 -7.76 0.78 -18.55
CA ASP A 137 -7.66 -0.08 -17.37
C ASP A 137 -8.37 0.56 -16.16
N LEU A 138 -9.51 0.00 -15.77
CA LEU A 138 -10.24 0.36 -14.54
C LEU A 138 -9.47 0.02 -13.26
N SER A 139 -8.40 -0.77 -13.35
CA SER A 139 -7.55 -1.20 -12.23
C SER A 139 -8.35 -1.69 -11.01
N PRO A 140 -9.29 -2.64 -11.16
CA PRO A 140 -10.31 -2.96 -10.16
C PRO A 140 -9.77 -3.52 -8.84
N ASP A 141 -8.50 -3.92 -8.80
CA ASP A 141 -7.91 -4.72 -7.73
C ASP A 141 -7.72 -3.96 -6.41
N PHE A 142 -7.51 -2.64 -6.44
CA PHE A 142 -7.29 -1.85 -5.23
C PHE A 142 -8.58 -1.31 -4.59
N GLN A 143 -9.69 -1.26 -5.32
CA GLN A 143 -10.98 -0.74 -4.82
C GLN A 143 -11.99 -1.83 -4.44
N ARG A 144 -11.64 -3.12 -4.50
CA ARG A 144 -12.56 -4.26 -4.26
C ARG A 144 -13.29 -4.22 -2.90
N ASN A 145 -12.80 -3.45 -1.95
CA ASN A 145 -13.35 -3.39 -0.59
C ASN A 145 -14.51 -2.40 -0.40
N TYR A 146 -14.93 -1.65 -1.44
CA TYR A 146 -16.08 -0.74 -1.35
C TYR A 146 -17.03 -0.92 -2.55
N VAL A 147 -17.96 -1.87 -2.42
CA VAL A 147 -18.97 -2.17 -3.44
C VAL A 147 -20.20 -1.30 -3.20
N TRP A 148 -20.58 -0.47 -4.17
CA TRP A 148 -21.85 0.26 -4.11
C TRP A 148 -23.02 -0.71 -4.10
N ASP A 149 -24.03 -0.45 -3.27
CA ASP A 149 -25.28 -1.20 -3.33
C ASP A 149 -26.03 -0.92 -4.65
N ASN A 150 -26.99 -1.79 -4.99
CA ASN A 150 -27.74 -1.67 -6.24
C ASN A 150 -28.56 -0.37 -6.33
N THR A 151 -28.94 0.23 -5.20
CA THR A 151 -29.67 1.50 -5.19
C THR A 151 -28.76 2.62 -5.67
N ARG A 152 -27.59 2.77 -5.05
CA ARG A 152 -26.58 3.77 -5.41
C ARG A 152 -26.07 3.58 -6.84
N LYS A 153 -25.88 2.33 -7.28
CA LYS A 153 -25.59 2.02 -8.69
C LYS A 153 -26.68 2.55 -9.62
N SER A 154 -27.95 2.27 -9.29
CA SER A 154 -29.10 2.69 -10.10
C SER A 154 -29.26 4.22 -10.13
N ARG A 155 -28.98 4.91 -9.03
CA ARG A 155 -28.98 6.39 -8.96
C ARG A 155 -27.97 7.03 -9.90
N LEU A 156 -26.76 6.47 -10.02
CA LEU A 156 -25.78 6.97 -10.97
C LEU A 156 -26.31 6.89 -12.41
N ILE A 157 -26.88 5.73 -12.79
CA ILE A 157 -27.45 5.56 -14.13
C ILE A 157 -28.63 6.50 -14.35
N GLU A 158 -29.47 6.72 -13.34
CA GLU A 158 -30.58 7.68 -13.39
C GLU A 158 -30.08 9.11 -13.64
N SER A 159 -29.05 9.56 -12.94
CA SER A 159 -28.45 10.89 -13.17
C SER A 159 -28.00 11.07 -14.62
N ILE A 160 -27.37 10.05 -15.20
CA ILE A 160 -26.92 10.07 -16.60
C ILE A 160 -28.11 10.14 -17.55
N LEU A 161 -29.16 9.35 -17.31
CA LEU A 161 -30.39 9.35 -18.10
C LEU A 161 -31.13 10.70 -18.04
N LEU A 162 -31.05 11.38 -16.89
CA LEU A 162 -31.57 12.73 -16.64
C LEU A 162 -30.67 13.85 -17.19
N ARG A 163 -29.53 13.51 -17.81
CA ARG A 163 -28.54 14.47 -18.33
C ARG A 163 -27.92 15.37 -17.24
N ILE A 164 -27.86 14.89 -16.00
CA ILE A 164 -27.18 15.59 -14.91
C ILE A 164 -25.67 15.39 -15.07
N PRO A 165 -24.87 16.47 -15.17
CA PRO A 165 -23.41 16.37 -15.28
C PRO A 165 -22.80 15.55 -14.15
N LEU A 166 -21.87 14.66 -14.49
CA LEU A 166 -21.08 13.93 -13.51
C LEU A 166 -19.85 14.75 -13.13
N PRO A 167 -19.29 14.57 -11.92
CA PRO A 167 -17.99 15.13 -11.59
C PRO A 167 -16.94 14.71 -12.62
N VAL A 168 -15.92 15.55 -12.84
CA VAL A 168 -14.84 15.25 -13.78
C VAL A 168 -14.17 13.91 -13.44
N PHE A 169 -13.69 13.20 -14.45
CA PHE A 169 -12.88 11.99 -14.31
C PHE A 169 -11.40 12.34 -14.47
N TYR A 170 -10.53 11.59 -13.82
CA TYR A 170 -9.09 11.72 -14.04
C TYR A 170 -8.54 10.44 -14.63
N LEU A 171 -7.84 10.56 -15.75
CA LEU A 171 -7.19 9.45 -16.45
C LEU A 171 -5.69 9.74 -16.52
N ALA A 172 -4.85 8.72 -16.49
CA ALA A 172 -3.43 8.81 -16.78
C ALA A 172 -3.16 8.07 -18.09
N ARG A 173 -2.49 8.73 -19.04
CA ARG A 173 -2.11 8.14 -20.33
C ARG A 173 -0.65 7.71 -20.29
N ASP A 174 -0.36 6.54 -20.84
CA ASP A 174 1.02 6.07 -21.02
C ASP A 174 1.57 6.38 -22.43
N ASN A 175 2.86 6.08 -22.64
CA ASN A 175 3.53 6.32 -23.94
C ASN A 175 2.96 5.48 -25.09
N GLU A 176 2.17 4.43 -24.79
CA GLU A 176 1.51 3.57 -25.78
C GLU A 176 0.07 4.07 -26.07
N GLY A 177 -0.36 5.18 -25.43
CA GLY A 177 -1.69 5.73 -25.58
C GLY A 177 -2.76 5.03 -24.73
N LYS A 178 -2.38 4.09 -23.85
CA LYS A 178 -3.31 3.42 -22.96
C LYS A 178 -3.64 4.30 -21.76
N TYR A 179 -4.88 4.19 -21.32
CA TYR A 179 -5.45 4.95 -20.22
C TYR A 179 -5.55 4.11 -18.96
N GLN A 180 -5.29 4.75 -17.83
CA GLN A 180 -5.53 4.22 -16.51
C GLN A 180 -6.39 5.19 -15.72
N VAL A 181 -7.42 4.68 -15.05
CA VAL A 181 -8.33 5.54 -14.29
C VAL A 181 -7.71 5.91 -12.94
N VAL A 182 -7.57 7.21 -12.71
CA VAL A 182 -7.02 7.80 -11.48
C VAL A 182 -8.13 8.12 -10.49
N ASP A 183 -9.22 8.73 -10.97
CA ASP A 183 -10.44 9.01 -10.22
C ASP A 183 -11.67 8.67 -11.06
N GLY A 184 -12.72 8.19 -10.38
CA GLY A 184 -13.97 7.77 -11.00
C GLY A 184 -14.06 6.29 -11.35
N VAL A 185 -13.11 5.46 -10.89
CA VAL A 185 -13.11 3.99 -11.08
C VAL A 185 -14.45 3.37 -10.70
N GLN A 186 -15.02 3.71 -9.54
CA GLN A 186 -16.33 3.18 -9.11
C GLN A 186 -17.46 3.58 -10.07
N ARG A 187 -17.47 4.83 -10.51
CA ARG A 187 -18.49 5.36 -11.42
C ARG A 187 -18.41 4.67 -12.78
N LEU A 188 -17.21 4.57 -13.37
CA LEU A 188 -17.00 3.87 -14.64
C LEU A 188 -17.28 2.37 -14.54
N SER A 189 -16.90 1.74 -13.42
CA SER A 189 -17.18 0.31 -13.17
C SER A 189 -18.68 0.03 -13.16
N VAL A 190 -19.48 0.89 -12.49
CA VAL A 190 -20.93 0.75 -12.45
C VAL A 190 -21.56 0.95 -13.83
N ILE A 191 -21.07 1.94 -14.60
CA ILE A 191 -21.53 2.18 -15.97
C ILE A 191 -21.24 0.96 -16.86
N ASN A 192 -20.00 0.44 -16.81
CA ASN A 192 -19.58 -0.75 -17.56
C ASN A 192 -20.38 -2.00 -17.17
N GLU A 193 -20.57 -2.23 -15.86
CA GLU A 193 -21.38 -3.33 -15.34
C GLU A 193 -22.83 -3.24 -15.83
N PHE A 194 -23.40 -2.03 -15.88
CA PHE A 194 -24.75 -1.83 -16.41
C PHE A 194 -24.83 -2.11 -17.91
N PHE A 195 -23.88 -1.61 -18.70
CA PHE A 195 -23.81 -1.83 -20.16
C PHE A 195 -23.68 -3.32 -20.48
N SER A 196 -22.96 -4.07 -19.63
CA SER A 196 -22.83 -5.53 -19.69
C SER A 196 -24.05 -6.30 -19.15
N ASN A 197 -25.14 -5.62 -18.79
CA ASN A 197 -26.35 -6.20 -18.17
C ASN A 197 -26.12 -6.89 -16.81
N GLY A 198 -25.07 -6.51 -16.06
CA GLY A 198 -24.71 -7.10 -14.77
C GLY A 198 -25.74 -6.86 -13.67
N PHE A 199 -26.50 -5.75 -13.74
CA PHE A 199 -27.62 -5.47 -12.85
C PHE A 199 -28.78 -4.79 -13.59
N LYS A 200 -29.96 -4.81 -12.94
CA LYS A 200 -31.13 -4.03 -13.36
C LYS A 200 -31.31 -2.83 -12.45
N LEU A 201 -31.81 -1.73 -13.01
CA LEU A 201 -32.14 -0.53 -12.26
C LEU A 201 -33.20 -0.84 -11.19
N ARG A 202 -33.03 -0.29 -10.00
CA ARG A 202 -33.99 -0.39 -8.90
C ARG A 202 -34.02 0.91 -8.11
N ASN A 203 -35.16 1.15 -7.47
CA ASN A 203 -35.33 2.27 -6.55
C ASN A 203 -35.05 3.62 -7.22
N LEU A 204 -35.43 3.79 -8.49
CA LEU A 204 -35.35 5.09 -9.19
C LEU A 204 -36.24 6.15 -8.52
N GLU A 205 -36.03 7.43 -8.77
CA GLU A 205 -36.71 8.57 -8.11
C GLU A 205 -37.63 9.26 -9.09
N TYR A 206 -37.09 9.54 -10.27
CA TYR A 206 -37.71 10.31 -11.33
C TYR A 206 -38.15 9.41 -12.48
N LEU A 207 -37.35 8.37 -12.81
CA LEU A 207 -37.58 7.51 -13.99
C LEU A 207 -38.19 6.14 -13.62
N LYS A 208 -38.99 6.08 -12.55
CA LYS A 208 -39.55 4.80 -12.04
C LYS A 208 -40.36 4.04 -13.09
N GLU A 209 -41.29 4.71 -13.75
CA GLU A 209 -42.23 4.06 -14.68
C GLU A 209 -41.54 3.60 -15.97
N ASP A 210 -40.59 4.41 -16.46
CA ASP A 210 -39.91 4.20 -17.73
C ASP A 210 -38.75 3.20 -17.64
N CYS A 211 -37.98 3.26 -16.56
CA CYS A 211 -36.64 2.66 -16.47
C CYS A 211 -36.46 1.69 -15.30
N ASP A 212 -37.32 1.68 -14.29
CA ASP A 212 -37.13 0.79 -13.13
C ASP A 212 -37.27 -0.69 -13.53
N GLN A 213 -36.49 -1.54 -12.88
CA GLN A 213 -36.35 -2.97 -13.17
C GLN A 213 -35.82 -3.30 -14.58
N ARG A 214 -35.31 -2.31 -15.33
CA ARG A 214 -34.73 -2.52 -16.67
C ARG A 214 -33.23 -2.79 -16.61
N TYR A 215 -32.77 -3.60 -17.55
CA TYR A 215 -31.37 -3.81 -17.92
C TYR A 215 -31.01 -2.91 -19.11
N PHE A 216 -29.72 -2.72 -19.40
CA PHE A 216 -29.27 -1.91 -20.53
C PHE A 216 -29.81 -2.42 -21.88
N LEU A 217 -29.50 -3.67 -22.25
CA LEU A 217 -29.91 -4.25 -23.52
C LEU A 217 -30.18 -5.76 -23.39
N LYS A 218 -31.46 -6.15 -23.35
CA LYS A 218 -31.92 -7.56 -23.35
C LYS A 218 -32.93 -7.83 -24.47
N LYS A 219 -33.09 -9.10 -24.86
CA LYS A 219 -34.04 -9.51 -25.92
C LYS A 219 -35.53 -9.40 -25.54
N ASN A 220 -35.86 -8.99 -24.32
CA ASN A 220 -37.23 -8.99 -23.79
C ASN A 220 -37.63 -7.62 -23.21
N LYS A 221 -38.86 -7.52 -22.70
CA LYS A 221 -39.41 -6.31 -22.05
C LYS A 221 -38.63 -5.82 -20.82
N LEU A 222 -37.58 -6.54 -20.41
CA LEU A 222 -36.69 -6.11 -19.35
C LEU A 222 -35.59 -5.16 -19.85
N SER A 223 -35.47 -4.91 -21.16
CA SER A 223 -34.53 -3.93 -21.70
C SER A 223 -35.01 -2.50 -21.51
N LEU A 224 -34.08 -1.55 -21.38
CA LEU A 224 -34.37 -0.14 -21.56
C LEU A 224 -34.95 0.11 -22.94
N HIS A 225 -35.87 1.09 -23.02
CA HIS A 225 -36.37 1.57 -24.31
C HIS A 225 -35.22 2.12 -25.16
N PRO A 226 -35.19 1.89 -26.49
CA PRO A 226 -34.08 2.31 -27.36
C PRO A 226 -33.68 3.79 -27.24
N LYS A 227 -34.62 4.69 -26.88
CA LYS A 227 -34.30 6.11 -26.62
C LYS A 227 -33.29 6.27 -25.48
N PHE A 228 -33.47 5.55 -24.38
CA PHE A 228 -32.60 5.64 -23.21
C PHE A 228 -31.24 4.99 -23.46
N VAL A 229 -31.21 3.90 -24.24
CA VAL A 229 -29.96 3.28 -24.69
C VAL A 229 -29.13 4.28 -25.51
N ARG A 230 -29.76 4.99 -26.46
CA ARG A 230 -29.09 6.07 -27.21
C ARG A 230 -28.62 7.20 -26.30
N HIS A 231 -29.43 7.59 -25.32
CA HIS A 231 -29.05 8.66 -24.39
C HIS A 231 -27.82 8.31 -23.56
N LEU A 232 -27.74 7.08 -23.04
CA LEU A 232 -26.59 6.58 -22.30
C LEU A 232 -25.35 6.56 -23.19
N ARG A 233 -25.42 5.91 -24.35
CA ARG A 233 -24.28 5.81 -25.28
C ARG A 233 -23.74 7.18 -25.70
N SER A 234 -24.62 8.16 -25.93
CA SER A 234 -24.23 9.50 -26.37
C SER A 234 -23.84 10.44 -25.23
N TYR A 235 -23.99 10.04 -23.97
CA TYR A 235 -23.68 10.88 -22.83
C TYR A 235 -22.17 11.14 -22.78
N GLN A 236 -21.77 12.40 -22.65
CA GLN A 236 -20.38 12.83 -22.65
C GLN A 236 -19.89 12.97 -21.20
N ILE A 237 -18.71 12.43 -20.91
CA ILE A 237 -18.00 12.65 -19.66
C ILE A 237 -16.80 13.58 -19.89
N ASP A 238 -16.60 14.51 -18.97
CA ASP A 238 -15.42 15.37 -18.95
C ASP A 238 -14.28 14.64 -18.21
N CYS A 239 -13.10 14.62 -18.83
CA CYS A 239 -11.91 13.97 -18.30
C CYS A 239 -10.72 14.94 -18.26
N ASN A 240 -9.94 14.90 -17.18
CA ASN A 240 -8.60 15.45 -17.12
C ASN A 240 -7.60 14.31 -17.35
N ILE A 241 -6.78 14.42 -18.38
CA ILE A 241 -5.82 13.39 -18.80
C ILE A 241 -4.42 13.82 -18.36
N ILE A 242 -3.83 13.08 -17.42
CA ILE A 242 -2.43 13.23 -17.02
C ILE A 242 -1.56 12.59 -18.10
N GLU A 243 -0.76 13.42 -18.74
CA GLU A 243 0.01 13.01 -19.90
C GLU A 243 1.27 12.21 -19.51
N PRO A 244 1.78 11.35 -20.41
CA PRO A 244 2.88 10.45 -20.09
C PRO A 244 4.15 11.19 -19.68
N GLU A 245 4.38 12.41 -20.18
CA GLU A 245 5.53 13.26 -19.82
C GLU A 245 5.52 13.71 -18.36
N THR A 246 4.36 13.63 -17.68
CA THR A 246 4.27 13.98 -16.27
C THR A 246 5.06 12.95 -15.44
N PRO A 247 6.04 13.39 -14.62
CA PRO A 247 6.88 12.47 -13.83
C PRO A 247 6.05 11.56 -12.92
N PHE A 248 6.53 10.34 -12.67
CA PHE A 248 5.83 9.36 -11.82
C PHE A 248 5.47 9.91 -10.45
N ARG A 249 6.39 10.62 -9.81
CA ARG A 249 6.19 11.19 -8.47
C ARG A 249 5.05 12.23 -8.46
N VAL A 250 4.95 13.04 -9.52
CA VAL A 250 3.84 13.98 -9.71
C VAL A 250 2.53 13.25 -9.96
N LYS A 251 2.52 12.18 -10.77
CA LYS A 251 1.35 11.31 -10.95
C LYS A 251 0.88 10.79 -9.58
N SER A 252 1.77 10.20 -8.79
CA SER A 252 1.49 9.71 -7.43
C SER A 252 0.87 10.79 -6.53
N ASP A 253 1.41 12.02 -6.55
CA ASP A 253 0.89 13.13 -5.75
C ASP A 253 -0.50 13.60 -6.22
N ILE A 254 -0.75 13.62 -7.53
CA ILE A 254 -2.10 13.89 -8.08
C ILE A 254 -3.08 12.83 -7.60
N PHE A 255 -2.71 11.54 -7.64
CA PHE A 255 -3.54 10.45 -7.12
C PHE A 255 -3.86 10.64 -5.64
N LYS A 256 -2.86 10.99 -4.81
CA LYS A 256 -3.05 11.24 -3.37
C LYS A 256 -4.06 12.37 -3.14
N ARG A 257 -3.91 13.49 -3.86
CA ARG A 257 -4.75 14.69 -3.70
C ARG A 257 -6.20 14.43 -4.13
N LEU A 258 -6.41 13.72 -5.22
CA LEU A 258 -7.77 13.42 -5.72
C LEU A 258 -8.52 12.44 -4.82
N ASN A 259 -7.82 11.53 -4.14
CA ASN A 259 -8.42 10.52 -3.26
C ASN A 259 -8.61 11.01 -1.81
N THR A 260 -8.48 12.32 -1.53
CA THR A 260 -8.61 12.89 -0.17
C THR A 260 -10.05 12.98 0.35
N GLY A 261 -11.06 12.99 -0.53
CA GLY A 261 -12.48 13.04 -0.14
C GLY A 261 -13.07 11.70 0.33
N GLY A 262 -12.32 10.60 0.19
CA GLY A 262 -12.70 9.24 0.56
C GLY A 262 -11.63 8.55 1.41
N ARG A 263 -11.59 7.21 1.40
CA ARG A 263 -10.47 6.48 2.03
C ARG A 263 -9.19 6.72 1.21
N SER A 264 -8.25 7.46 1.79
CA SER A 264 -6.95 7.70 1.17
C SER A 264 -6.22 6.40 0.85
N LEU A 265 -5.76 6.27 -0.39
CA LEU A 265 -4.90 5.18 -0.82
C LEU A 265 -3.53 5.28 -0.12
N ASN A 266 -2.96 4.14 0.28
CA ASN A 266 -1.57 4.12 0.73
C ASN A 266 -0.60 4.16 -0.46
N ASN A 267 0.70 4.33 -0.19
CA ASN A 267 1.72 4.41 -1.23
C ASN A 267 1.72 3.17 -2.14
N GLN A 268 1.49 1.98 -1.59
CA GLN A 268 1.50 0.75 -2.35
C GLN A 268 0.26 0.58 -3.25
N GLU A 269 -0.93 0.97 -2.79
CA GLU A 269 -2.15 1.00 -3.58
C GLU A 269 -1.99 1.96 -4.77
N ILE A 270 -1.34 3.12 -4.57
CA ILE A 270 -1.00 4.05 -5.65
C ILE A 270 -0.02 3.40 -6.65
N ARG A 271 1.05 2.75 -6.18
CA ARG A 271 2.00 2.02 -7.05
C ARG A 271 1.30 0.96 -7.90
N ASN A 272 0.43 0.15 -7.28
CA ASN A 272 -0.35 -0.85 -8.00
C ASN A 272 -1.24 -0.21 -9.08
N SER A 273 -1.81 0.96 -8.77
CA SER A 273 -2.59 1.78 -9.71
C SER A 273 -1.77 2.57 -10.72
N ILE A 274 -0.45 2.40 -10.79
CA ILE A 274 0.40 2.96 -11.87
C ILE A 274 1.17 1.85 -12.59
N LEU A 275 1.34 0.68 -11.97
CA LEU A 275 1.88 -0.50 -12.62
C LEU A 275 1.04 -0.85 -13.86
N LYS A 276 1.71 -1.00 -14.99
CA LYS A 276 1.13 -1.55 -16.22
C LYS A 276 0.57 -2.94 -15.92
N LYS A 277 -0.52 -3.32 -16.59
CA LYS A 277 -1.24 -4.59 -16.35
C LYS A 277 -0.32 -5.80 -16.23
N LYS A 278 0.64 -5.97 -17.14
CA LYS A 278 1.57 -7.12 -17.12
C LYS A 278 2.48 -7.12 -15.88
N SER A 279 3.04 -5.96 -15.52
CA SER A 279 3.88 -5.81 -14.33
C SER A 279 3.07 -6.00 -13.04
N ARG A 280 1.85 -5.48 -13.01
CA ARG A 280 0.88 -5.70 -11.92
C ARG A 280 0.53 -7.17 -11.76
N ASP A 281 0.23 -7.86 -12.87
CA ASP A 281 -0.10 -9.28 -12.88
C ASP A 281 1.10 -10.13 -12.42
N PHE A 282 2.33 -9.76 -12.77
CA PHE A 282 3.54 -10.43 -12.27
C PHE A 282 3.72 -10.26 -10.75
N VAL A 283 3.62 -9.03 -10.24
CA VAL A 283 3.71 -8.75 -8.78
C VAL A 283 2.64 -9.53 -8.03
N ARG A 284 1.40 -9.53 -8.54
CA ARG A 284 0.30 -10.31 -7.98
C ARG A 284 0.58 -11.82 -8.02
N LYS A 285 1.09 -12.34 -9.14
CA LYS A 285 1.44 -13.76 -9.28
C LYS A 285 2.42 -14.21 -8.20
N LEU A 286 3.44 -13.40 -7.89
CA LEU A 286 4.38 -13.71 -6.81
C LEU A 286 3.73 -13.63 -5.43
N ALA A 287 2.91 -12.60 -5.18
CA ALA A 287 2.17 -12.43 -3.92
C ALA A 287 1.13 -13.55 -3.67
N GLU A 288 0.55 -14.10 -4.73
CA GLU A 288 -0.44 -15.18 -4.65
C GLU A 288 0.21 -16.57 -4.68
N SER A 289 1.53 -16.65 -4.91
CA SER A 289 2.25 -17.92 -5.00
C SER A 289 2.19 -18.72 -3.70
N GLU A 290 2.10 -20.04 -3.85
CA GLU A 290 1.99 -20.94 -2.70
C GLU A 290 3.25 -20.93 -1.85
N ASP A 291 4.43 -20.84 -2.49
CA ASP A 291 5.71 -20.76 -1.80
C ASP A 291 5.79 -19.51 -0.90
N PHE A 292 5.32 -18.34 -1.36
CA PHE A 292 5.28 -17.13 -0.53
C PHE A 292 4.28 -17.25 0.62
N LYS A 293 3.10 -17.80 0.37
CA LYS A 293 2.09 -18.04 1.41
C LYS A 293 2.61 -18.99 2.49
N ILE A 294 3.20 -20.11 2.11
CA ILE A 294 3.81 -21.07 3.04
C ILE A 294 5.00 -20.43 3.76
N GLY A 295 5.92 -19.78 3.04
CA GLY A 295 7.10 -19.14 3.58
C GLY A 295 6.79 -18.01 4.58
N THR A 296 5.61 -17.40 4.48
CA THR A 296 5.15 -16.36 5.41
C THR A 296 4.12 -16.88 6.42
N ASN A 297 3.84 -18.18 6.38
CA ASN A 297 2.83 -18.87 7.17
C ASN A 297 1.43 -18.23 7.08
N TYR A 298 1.01 -17.87 5.87
CA TYR A 298 -0.27 -17.24 5.54
C TYR A 298 -0.61 -16.02 6.41
N SER A 299 0.41 -15.41 7.02
CA SER A 299 0.22 -14.35 8.02
C SER A 299 0.01 -13.00 7.36
N ILE A 300 0.49 -12.84 6.12
CA ILE A 300 0.35 -11.61 5.36
C ILE A 300 -1.02 -11.60 4.68
N ARG A 301 -1.81 -10.58 4.98
CA ARG A 301 -3.13 -10.37 4.39
C ARG A 301 -3.03 -9.42 3.19
N PRO A 302 -3.77 -9.67 2.09
CA PRO A 302 -3.80 -8.78 0.91
C PRO A 302 -4.40 -7.39 1.18
N THR A 303 -5.00 -7.21 2.37
CA THR A 303 -5.52 -5.92 2.82
C THR A 303 -4.45 -4.85 2.64
N ARG A 304 -4.79 -3.75 1.96
CA ARG A 304 -3.87 -2.62 1.74
C ARG A 304 -2.63 -2.95 0.90
N MET A 305 -2.65 -4.09 0.19
CA MET A 305 -1.60 -4.55 -0.74
C MET A 305 -0.22 -4.73 -0.10
N MET A 306 -0.20 -5.07 1.19
CA MET A 306 1.05 -5.25 1.94
C MET A 306 1.89 -6.42 1.44
N ASP A 307 1.25 -7.49 0.98
CA ASP A 307 1.86 -8.59 0.24
C ASP A 307 2.61 -8.09 -1.00
N GLN A 308 1.96 -7.25 -1.81
CA GLN A 308 2.57 -6.70 -3.02
C GLN A 308 3.69 -5.70 -2.72
N GLU A 309 3.63 -4.92 -1.63
CA GLU A 309 4.76 -4.08 -1.21
C GLU A 309 6.01 -4.93 -0.95
N LEU A 310 5.85 -6.06 -0.25
CA LEU A 310 6.95 -6.99 0.02
C LEU A 310 7.52 -7.59 -1.27
N ILE A 311 6.67 -7.92 -2.24
CA ILE A 311 7.12 -8.37 -3.56
C ILE A 311 7.92 -7.27 -4.28
N ILE A 312 7.45 -6.01 -4.29
CA ILE A 312 8.18 -4.91 -4.92
C ILE A 312 9.51 -4.64 -4.19
N ARG A 313 9.54 -4.74 -2.86
CA ARG A 313 10.79 -4.68 -2.08
C ARG A 313 11.75 -5.78 -2.49
N PHE A 314 11.29 -7.03 -2.55
CA PHE A 314 12.11 -8.15 -3.02
C PHE A 314 12.66 -7.89 -4.42
N ILE A 315 11.82 -7.50 -5.38
CA ILE A 315 12.25 -7.21 -6.75
C ILE A 315 13.32 -6.10 -6.75
N GLY A 316 13.08 -4.99 -6.05
CA GLY A 316 14.01 -3.87 -5.98
C GLY A 316 15.37 -4.28 -5.43
N PHE A 317 15.41 -4.96 -4.29
CA PHE A 317 16.66 -5.39 -3.70
C PHE A 317 17.31 -6.56 -4.44
N TYR A 318 16.54 -7.42 -5.09
CA TYR A 318 17.07 -8.39 -6.04
C TYR A 318 17.84 -7.70 -7.17
N LEU A 319 17.29 -6.61 -7.73
CA LEU A 319 17.99 -5.84 -8.75
C LEU A 319 19.27 -5.19 -8.23
N VAL A 320 19.24 -4.62 -7.02
CA VAL A 320 20.42 -4.00 -6.39
C VAL A 320 21.54 -5.02 -6.14
N TYR A 321 21.22 -6.20 -5.63
CA TYR A 321 22.23 -7.16 -5.14
C TYR A 321 22.59 -8.26 -6.16
N LYS A 322 21.69 -8.63 -7.07
CA LYS A 322 21.89 -9.77 -7.98
C LYS A 322 21.91 -9.39 -9.46
N ASN A 323 21.35 -8.24 -9.85
CA ASN A 323 21.30 -7.84 -11.26
C ASN A 323 22.41 -6.84 -11.57
N GLN A 324 23.31 -7.19 -12.48
CA GLN A 324 24.42 -6.32 -12.90
C GLN A 324 24.08 -5.42 -14.10
N THR A 325 22.93 -5.65 -14.74
CA THR A 325 22.51 -4.95 -15.96
C THR A 325 21.75 -3.67 -15.63
N ILE A 326 20.86 -3.71 -14.65
CA ILE A 326 20.02 -2.57 -14.24
C ILE A 326 20.71 -1.84 -13.08
N LYS A 327 21.16 -0.60 -13.32
CA LYS A 327 21.78 0.24 -12.27
C LYS A 327 20.73 0.90 -11.39
N LEU A 328 20.24 0.15 -10.41
CA LEU A 328 19.38 0.66 -9.35
C LEU A 328 20.18 0.81 -8.05
N ILE A 329 20.03 1.93 -7.34
CA ILE A 329 20.74 2.21 -6.08
C ILE A 329 19.72 2.57 -5.01
N TYR A 330 19.89 2.00 -3.82
CA TYR A 330 19.09 2.39 -2.66
C TYR A 330 19.70 3.62 -1.97
N ASN A 331 18.93 4.71 -1.89
CA ASN A 331 19.37 5.97 -1.29
C ASN A 331 18.91 6.18 0.16
N GLY A 332 18.25 5.19 0.77
CA GLY A 332 17.66 5.29 2.12
C GLY A 332 16.22 5.80 2.13
N LYS A 333 15.68 6.26 1.00
CA LYS A 333 14.27 6.67 0.87
C LYS A 333 13.46 5.54 0.27
N MET A 334 12.88 4.69 1.13
CA MET A 334 12.14 3.49 0.70
C MET A 334 11.00 3.79 -0.29
N ASN A 335 10.22 4.84 -0.05
CA ASN A 335 9.11 5.14 -0.96
C ASN A 335 9.58 5.54 -2.36
N GLU A 336 10.61 6.39 -2.45
CA GLU A 336 11.23 6.77 -3.73
C GLU A 336 11.88 5.57 -4.42
N PHE A 337 12.54 4.70 -3.66
CA PHE A 337 13.14 3.47 -4.18
C PHE A 337 12.10 2.55 -4.81
N LEU A 338 10.98 2.28 -4.11
CA LEU A 338 9.92 1.42 -4.65
C LEU A 338 9.21 2.07 -5.86
N ASP A 339 9.10 3.39 -5.90
CA ASP A 339 8.60 4.12 -7.06
C ASP A 339 9.51 3.92 -8.28
N ASN A 340 10.84 4.01 -8.09
CA ASN A 340 11.83 3.72 -9.14
C ASN A 340 11.75 2.26 -9.63
N VAL A 341 11.48 1.30 -8.73
CA VAL A 341 11.27 -0.10 -9.11
C VAL A 341 10.04 -0.25 -10.01
N VAL A 342 8.94 0.44 -9.68
CA VAL A 342 7.72 0.46 -10.51
C VAL A 342 8.01 1.07 -11.89
N GLU A 343 8.78 2.16 -11.94
CA GLU A 343 9.17 2.80 -13.20
C GLU A 343 10.03 1.87 -14.08
N ILE A 344 11.00 1.17 -13.49
CA ILE A 344 11.80 0.16 -14.18
C ILE A 344 10.91 -0.97 -14.70
N LEU A 345 10.00 -1.50 -13.88
CA LEU A 345 9.07 -2.56 -14.29
C LEU A 345 8.15 -2.14 -15.44
N ASN A 346 7.80 -0.86 -15.52
CA ASN A 346 6.96 -0.32 -16.59
C ASN A 346 7.75 -0.03 -17.88
N SER A 347 9.03 0.31 -17.78
CA SER A 347 9.86 0.79 -18.90
C SER A 347 10.68 -0.35 -19.54
N GLU A 348 11.28 -1.22 -18.73
CA GLU A 348 12.24 -2.25 -19.16
C GLU A 348 11.60 -3.63 -19.34
N TYR A 349 10.27 -3.70 -19.48
CA TYR A 349 9.53 -4.97 -19.45
C TYR A 349 10.11 -6.05 -20.41
N LYS A 350 10.58 -5.66 -21.60
CA LYS A 350 11.12 -6.64 -22.57
C LYS A 350 12.48 -7.22 -22.16
N SER A 351 13.33 -6.44 -21.48
CA SER A 351 14.66 -6.84 -21.04
C SER A 351 14.65 -7.40 -19.61
N PHE A 352 13.54 -7.23 -18.89
CA PHE A 352 13.42 -7.60 -17.49
C PHE A 352 13.41 -9.13 -17.28
N PRO A 353 14.24 -9.68 -16.37
CA PRO A 353 14.42 -11.13 -16.21
C PRO A 353 13.34 -11.77 -15.34
N PHE A 354 12.06 -11.63 -15.73
CA PHE A 354 10.88 -12.10 -14.97
C PHE A 354 10.99 -13.55 -14.51
N ASN A 355 11.29 -14.48 -15.43
CA ASN A 355 11.36 -15.91 -15.11
C ASN A 355 12.47 -16.22 -14.10
N LYS A 356 13.61 -15.54 -14.20
CA LYS A 356 14.73 -15.78 -13.27
C LYS A 356 14.41 -15.24 -11.87
N ILE A 357 13.83 -14.04 -11.80
CA ILE A 357 13.36 -13.45 -10.54
C ILE A 357 12.31 -14.34 -9.88
N GLU A 358 11.35 -14.85 -10.65
CA GLU A 358 10.32 -15.77 -10.13
C GLU A 358 10.91 -17.06 -9.57
N CYS A 359 11.79 -17.73 -10.32
CA CYS A 359 12.44 -18.95 -9.84
C CYS A 359 13.26 -18.71 -8.57
N ASP A 360 14.04 -17.62 -8.54
CA ASP A 360 14.89 -17.27 -7.40
C ASP A 360 14.04 -16.89 -6.17
N PHE A 361 12.89 -16.24 -6.38
CA PHE A 361 11.94 -15.93 -5.32
C PHE A 361 11.33 -17.20 -4.71
N GLN A 362 10.82 -18.10 -5.55
CA GLN A 362 10.25 -19.38 -5.10
C GLN A 362 11.27 -20.21 -4.33
N LEU A 363 12.51 -20.27 -4.84
CA LEU A 363 13.63 -20.93 -4.16
C LEU A 363 13.88 -20.31 -2.77
N ALA A 364 13.96 -18.99 -2.68
CA ALA A 364 14.18 -18.30 -1.42
C ALA A 364 13.05 -18.55 -0.41
N MET A 365 11.79 -18.57 -0.85
CA MET A 365 10.64 -18.83 0.03
C MET A 365 10.64 -20.26 0.57
N LYS A 366 10.93 -21.25 -0.28
CA LYS A 366 11.09 -22.66 0.15
C LYS A 366 12.21 -22.79 1.16
N ASN A 367 13.37 -22.22 0.86
CA ASN A 367 14.54 -22.25 1.74
C ASN A 367 14.24 -21.57 3.09
N ALA A 368 13.54 -20.43 3.08
CA ALA A 368 13.14 -19.73 4.30
C ALA A 368 12.23 -20.60 5.18
N TYR A 369 11.25 -21.28 4.56
CA TYR A 369 10.39 -22.21 5.28
C TYR A 369 11.16 -23.41 5.84
N THR A 370 12.07 -24.02 5.07
CA THR A 370 12.89 -25.13 5.58
C THR A 370 13.77 -24.71 6.76
N MET A 371 14.35 -23.50 6.71
CA MET A 371 15.21 -22.98 7.77
C MET A 371 14.47 -22.57 9.04
N PHE A 372 13.31 -21.94 8.88
CA PHE A 372 12.65 -21.23 9.98
C PHE A 372 11.21 -21.68 10.24
N GLY A 373 10.63 -22.49 9.37
CA GLY A 373 9.23 -22.88 9.38
C GLY A 373 8.32 -21.67 9.57
N ASP A 374 7.41 -21.82 10.52
CA ASP A 374 6.46 -20.82 11.01
C ASP A 374 7.07 -19.49 11.53
N TYR A 375 8.38 -19.44 11.74
CA TYR A 375 9.11 -18.27 12.26
C TYR A 375 9.91 -17.53 11.17
N ALA A 376 9.79 -17.94 9.90
CA ALA A 376 10.44 -17.26 8.79
C ALA A 376 10.12 -15.75 8.78
N PHE A 377 11.14 -14.93 8.52
CA PHE A 377 11.05 -13.46 8.43
C PHE A 377 10.55 -12.76 9.70
N ARG A 378 10.71 -13.37 10.88
CA ARG A 378 10.29 -12.80 12.16
C ARG A 378 11.48 -12.63 13.10
N LYS A 379 11.41 -11.62 13.97
CA LYS A 379 12.30 -11.53 15.13
C LYS A 379 11.99 -12.70 16.07
N VAL A 380 13.03 -13.40 16.53
CA VAL A 380 12.92 -14.57 17.41
C VAL A 380 13.88 -14.47 18.58
N SER A 381 13.38 -14.81 19.77
CA SER A 381 14.17 -14.94 20.99
C SER A 381 14.58 -16.40 21.21
N ILE A 382 15.46 -16.66 22.19
CA ILE A 382 15.81 -18.04 22.58
C ILE A 382 14.57 -18.82 23.06
N ASN A 383 13.60 -18.13 23.67
CA ASN A 383 12.37 -18.71 24.24
C ASN A 383 11.18 -18.67 23.26
N TYR A 384 11.44 -18.58 21.95
CA TYR A 384 10.41 -18.43 20.91
C TYR A 384 9.27 -19.48 20.93
N LYS A 385 9.47 -20.63 21.58
CA LYS A 385 8.46 -21.69 21.72
C LYS A 385 7.37 -21.37 22.75
N THR A 386 7.69 -20.56 23.75
CA THR A 386 6.75 -20.15 24.82
C THR A 386 6.20 -18.76 24.60
N GLU A 387 6.82 -17.98 23.71
CA GLU A 387 6.41 -16.62 23.39
C GLU A 387 5.45 -16.58 22.19
N SER A 388 4.60 -15.56 22.15
CA SER A 388 3.80 -15.28 20.97
C SER A 388 4.69 -14.91 19.79
N ARG A 389 4.35 -15.40 18.61
CA ARG A 389 5.08 -15.06 17.38
C ARG A 389 4.95 -13.59 17.03
N ASN A 390 6.07 -12.98 16.67
CA ASN A 390 6.10 -11.64 16.10
C ASN A 390 5.46 -11.62 14.69
N MET A 391 5.05 -10.43 14.26
CA MET A 391 4.63 -10.19 12.88
C MET A 391 5.81 -10.32 11.92
N ILE A 392 5.51 -10.42 10.62
CA ILE A 392 6.56 -10.44 9.59
C ILE A 392 7.31 -9.09 9.63
N ASN A 393 8.63 -9.16 9.78
CA ASN A 393 9.50 -7.99 9.74
C ASN A 393 9.95 -7.72 8.30
N LYS A 394 9.67 -6.51 7.78
CA LYS A 394 9.97 -6.16 6.38
C LYS A 394 11.46 -6.25 6.05
N SER A 395 12.35 -5.89 6.98
CA SER A 395 13.80 -5.91 6.74
C SER A 395 14.37 -7.32 6.69
N LEU A 396 13.94 -8.19 7.62
CA LEU A 396 14.27 -9.61 7.57
C LEU A 396 13.71 -10.27 6.29
N PHE A 397 12.46 -9.98 5.94
CA PHE A 397 11.89 -10.46 4.67
C PHE A 397 12.74 -10.04 3.48
N THR A 398 13.06 -8.76 3.39
CA THR A 398 13.82 -8.19 2.27
C THR A 398 15.19 -8.87 2.11
N ALA A 399 15.95 -9.00 3.20
CA ALA A 399 17.28 -9.62 3.13
C ALA A 399 17.23 -11.12 2.86
N PHE A 400 16.40 -11.89 3.59
CA PHE A 400 16.34 -13.34 3.39
C PHE A 400 15.73 -13.72 2.04
N SER A 401 14.71 -12.99 1.55
CA SER A 401 14.10 -13.28 0.24
C SER A 401 15.09 -13.12 -0.93
N VAL A 402 16.10 -12.26 -0.79
CA VAL A 402 17.18 -12.12 -1.78
C VAL A 402 18.30 -13.12 -1.52
N LEU A 403 18.85 -13.18 -0.31
CA LEU A 403 20.05 -13.97 -0.02
C LEU A 403 19.80 -15.48 -0.08
N LEU A 404 18.62 -15.96 0.33
CA LEU A 404 18.32 -17.40 0.30
C LEU A 404 18.13 -17.96 -1.10
N SER A 405 17.91 -17.10 -2.11
CA SER A 405 17.89 -17.52 -3.51
C SER A 405 19.28 -17.97 -4.02
N ASN A 406 20.33 -17.78 -3.23
CA ASN A 406 21.68 -18.21 -3.57
C ASN A 406 21.96 -19.66 -3.14
N TYR A 407 21.13 -20.29 -2.31
CA TYR A 407 21.41 -21.61 -1.75
C TYR A 407 20.53 -22.68 -2.40
N ASP A 408 21.12 -23.81 -2.75
CA ASP A 408 20.37 -24.96 -3.29
C ASP A 408 19.48 -25.57 -2.20
N THR A 409 18.26 -25.98 -2.56
CA THR A 409 17.29 -26.50 -1.59
C THR A 409 17.81 -27.74 -0.86
N LYS A 410 18.57 -28.62 -1.51
CA LYS A 410 19.13 -29.82 -0.87
C LYS A 410 20.10 -29.46 0.25
N MET A 411 20.95 -28.46 0.01
CA MET A 411 21.90 -27.95 0.99
C MET A 411 21.18 -27.38 2.22
N VAL A 412 20.07 -26.68 1.99
CA VAL A 412 19.24 -26.10 3.07
C VAL A 412 18.52 -27.21 3.85
N GLU A 413 17.96 -28.20 3.15
CA GLU A 413 17.31 -29.38 3.75
C GLU A 413 18.26 -30.21 4.61
N GLU A 414 19.50 -30.43 4.16
CA GLU A 414 20.54 -31.15 4.91
C GLU A 414 20.86 -30.49 6.26
N LYS A 415 20.84 -29.15 6.33
CA LYS A 415 21.02 -28.43 7.60
C LYS A 415 19.75 -28.38 8.44
N GLY A 416 18.59 -28.40 7.80
CA GLY A 416 17.28 -28.35 8.44
C GLY A 416 17.02 -27.05 9.18
N ASN A 417 16.23 -27.13 10.25
CA ASN A 417 15.77 -25.98 11.00
C ASN A 417 16.91 -25.30 11.81
N VAL A 418 17.04 -23.98 11.68
CA VAL A 418 18.08 -23.18 12.35
C VAL A 418 17.52 -22.04 13.21
N ILE A 419 16.24 -22.09 13.61
CA ILE A 419 15.59 -21.01 14.40
C ILE A 419 16.39 -20.70 15.67
N LEU A 420 16.78 -21.72 16.44
CA LEU A 420 17.51 -21.49 17.69
C LEU A 420 18.90 -20.89 17.46
N LYS A 421 19.56 -21.22 16.34
CA LYS A 421 20.85 -20.61 15.97
C LYS A 421 20.65 -19.14 15.61
N PHE A 422 19.59 -18.83 14.86
CA PHE A 422 19.26 -17.45 14.50
C PHE A 422 18.83 -16.61 15.71
N ALA A 423 18.07 -17.17 16.64
CA ALA A 423 17.73 -16.50 17.90
C ALA A 423 18.97 -16.11 18.72
N LYS A 424 19.92 -17.05 18.87
CA LYS A 424 21.22 -16.77 19.53
C LYS A 424 22.04 -15.74 18.75
N TRP A 425 21.97 -15.75 17.43
CA TRP A 425 22.62 -14.76 16.58
C TRP A 425 22.03 -13.36 16.80
N LEU A 426 20.70 -13.23 16.83
CA LEU A 426 20.02 -11.97 17.09
C LEU A 426 20.32 -11.40 18.48
N GLU A 427 20.40 -12.25 19.51
CA GLU A 427 20.74 -11.80 20.87
C GLU A 427 22.20 -11.33 20.97
N LYS A 428 23.11 -11.94 20.21
CA LYS A 428 24.53 -11.58 20.19
C LYS A 428 24.81 -10.34 19.34
N GLU A 429 24.18 -10.22 18.18
CA GLU A 429 24.43 -9.16 17.20
C GLU A 429 23.47 -7.98 17.43
N GLU A 430 23.77 -7.17 18.45
CA GLU A 430 22.94 -6.01 18.85
C GLU A 430 22.66 -5.05 17.68
N TYR A 431 23.65 -4.79 16.82
CA TYR A 431 23.48 -3.95 15.64
C TYR A 431 22.48 -4.52 14.62
N LEU A 432 22.41 -5.84 14.46
CA LEU A 432 21.39 -6.46 13.60
C LEU A 432 20.02 -6.26 14.21
N PHE A 433 19.87 -6.57 15.51
CA PHE A 433 18.60 -6.43 16.21
C PHE A 433 18.06 -5.00 16.17
N ASP A 434 18.93 -4.01 16.39
CA ASP A 434 18.57 -2.60 16.28
C ASP A 434 18.20 -2.21 14.84
N SER A 435 18.95 -2.68 13.83
CA SER A 435 18.69 -2.36 12.41
C SER A 435 17.38 -2.91 11.87
N ILE A 436 16.88 -4.01 12.43
CA ILE A 436 15.57 -4.59 12.07
C ILE A 436 14.44 -4.08 12.99
N THR A 437 14.74 -3.24 13.97
CA THR A 437 13.75 -2.69 14.92
C THR A 437 13.53 -1.20 14.71
N ASN A 438 14.60 -0.42 14.55
CA ASN A 438 14.56 1.06 14.48
C ASN A 438 15.11 1.55 13.13
N GLY A 439 14.47 2.60 12.58
CA GLY A 439 14.94 3.22 11.33
C GLY A 439 15.12 2.20 10.20
N THR A 440 14.28 1.17 10.14
CA THR A 440 14.58 -0.05 9.38
C THR A 440 14.58 0.14 7.85
N ASN A 441 14.19 1.33 7.39
CA ASN A 441 14.28 1.76 6.01
C ASN A 441 15.57 2.56 5.74
N ASP A 442 16.33 3.02 6.73
CA ASP A 442 17.56 3.78 6.48
C ASP A 442 18.58 2.93 5.73
N ARG A 443 19.34 3.56 4.83
CA ARG A 443 20.32 2.86 4.00
C ARG A 443 21.31 2.05 4.84
N ALA A 444 21.90 2.68 5.87
CA ALA A 444 22.86 2.01 6.74
C ALA A 444 22.26 0.79 7.46
N ARG A 445 20.98 0.86 7.84
CA ARG A 445 20.27 -0.25 8.51
C ARG A 445 19.99 -1.39 7.57
N ILE A 446 19.56 -1.09 6.35
CA ILE A 446 19.38 -2.09 5.29
C ILE A 446 20.72 -2.76 4.95
N ASP A 447 21.76 -1.98 4.68
CA ASP A 447 23.10 -2.49 4.35
C ASP A 447 23.64 -3.38 5.48
N THR A 448 23.48 -2.94 6.74
CA THR A 448 23.84 -3.74 7.93
C THR A 448 23.04 -5.04 8.02
N THR A 449 21.74 -4.98 7.75
CA THR A 449 20.85 -6.16 7.78
C THR A 449 21.30 -7.19 6.75
N PHE A 450 21.56 -6.78 5.50
CA PHE A 450 22.06 -7.68 4.45
C PHE A 450 23.41 -8.29 4.84
N LEU A 451 24.37 -7.47 5.28
CA LEU A 451 25.71 -7.92 5.66
C LEU A 451 25.69 -8.95 6.80
N LEU A 452 24.93 -8.67 7.88
CA LEU A 452 24.91 -9.54 9.05
C LEU A 452 24.07 -10.81 8.82
N ILE A 453 23.06 -10.76 7.95
CA ILE A 453 22.34 -11.96 7.51
C ILE A 453 23.22 -12.81 6.59
N GLU A 454 23.97 -12.20 5.68
CA GLU A 454 24.93 -12.94 4.84
C GLU A 454 25.98 -13.65 5.70
N LYS A 455 26.57 -12.97 6.69
CA LYS A 455 27.47 -13.59 7.68
C LYS A 455 26.82 -14.73 8.45
N PHE A 456 25.55 -14.57 8.84
CA PHE A 456 24.81 -15.65 9.50
C PHE A 456 24.67 -16.86 8.56
N LEU A 457 24.26 -16.65 7.31
CA LEU A 457 24.11 -17.73 6.33
C LEU A 457 25.44 -18.42 6.03
N ASP A 458 26.53 -17.66 5.89
CA ASP A 458 27.89 -18.19 5.74
C ASP A 458 28.32 -19.04 6.93
N SER A 459 27.92 -18.69 8.16
CA SER A 459 28.21 -19.51 9.34
C SER A 459 27.48 -20.87 9.34
N ILE A 460 26.37 -20.99 8.62
CA ILE A 460 25.58 -22.23 8.50
C ILE A 460 26.04 -23.08 7.33
N TYR A 461 26.30 -22.43 6.19
CA TYR A 461 26.47 -23.07 4.88
C TYR A 461 27.90 -22.98 4.33
N GLY A 462 28.76 -22.15 4.92
CA GLY A 462 30.09 -21.81 4.41
C GLY A 462 30.04 -20.65 3.41
N SER A 463 31.11 -19.86 3.35
CA SER A 463 31.19 -18.71 2.44
C SER A 463 31.16 -19.13 0.99
N LYS A 464 30.35 -18.41 0.20
CA LYS A 464 30.41 -18.48 -1.26
C LYS A 464 31.69 -17.80 -1.73
N LYS A 465 32.49 -18.52 -2.52
CA LYS A 465 33.56 -17.93 -3.33
C LYS A 465 32.99 -17.19 -4.53
#